data_AF-A0A3B9U7W2-F1
#
_entry.id   AF-A0A3B9U7W2-F1
#
_cell.length_a   1.000
_cell.length_b   1.000
_cell.length_c   1.000
_cell.angle_alpha   90.00
_cell.angle_beta   90.00
_cell.angle_gamma   90.00
#
_symmetry.space_group_name_H-M   'P 1'
#
loop_
_entity.id
_entity.type
_entity.pdbx_description
1 polymer ?
#
loop_
_entity_poly.entity_id
_entity_poly.type
_entity_poly.pdbx_seq_one_letter_code
_entity_poly.pdbx_strand_id
1 'polypeptide(L)'
;MQQTTLLPVDMKVLMNHIYEYKKGVRRMVLFTFNKKYEDFARRRLESQHIHYIIQPVGNDRLNLYFGREECLNAIRMMVTRSLNLLTPEEDFMLGAMLGYDICTQCERYCERKGRCAQGDAHCAKSDTLCAHGDALQSCG
;
A
#
# COMPACT_ATOMS: atom_id res chain seq x y z
N MET A 1 -1.95 -35.53 -20.96
CA MET A 1 -2.14 -35.49 -19.50
C MET A 1 -2.22 -34.04 -19.07
N GLN A 2 -3.40 -33.53 -18.71
CA GLN A 2 -3.51 -32.17 -18.18
C GLN A 2 -3.17 -32.23 -16.70
N GLN A 3 -1.93 -31.87 -16.38
CA GLN A 3 -1.51 -31.62 -15.00
C GLN A 3 -2.37 -30.47 -14.49
N THR A 4 -3.36 -30.80 -13.65
CA THR A 4 -4.07 -29.81 -12.84
C THR A 4 -3.05 -29.30 -11.85
N THR A 5 -2.29 -28.28 -12.26
CA THR A 5 -1.37 -27.56 -11.38
C THR A 5 -2.25 -26.89 -10.34
N LEU A 6 -2.31 -27.51 -9.15
CA LEU A 6 -2.94 -26.92 -7.98
C LEU A 6 -2.31 -25.54 -7.81
N LEU A 7 -3.07 -24.49 -8.17
CA LEU A 7 -2.62 -23.12 -8.03
C LEU A 7 -2.17 -22.94 -6.58
N PRO A 8 -0.91 -22.51 -6.34
CA PRO A 8 -0.40 -22.24 -5.01
C PRO A 8 -1.38 -21.34 -4.25
N VAL A 9 -1.47 -21.52 -2.93
CA VAL A 9 -2.43 -20.79 -2.07
C VAL A 9 -2.36 -19.28 -2.33
N ASP A 10 -1.15 -18.73 -2.45
CA ASP A 10 -0.89 -17.32 -2.78
C ASP A 10 -1.60 -16.87 -4.07
N MET A 11 -1.65 -17.70 -5.10
CA MET A 11 -2.29 -17.36 -6.37
C MET A 11 -3.82 -17.41 -6.27
N LYS A 12 -4.38 -18.27 -5.40
CA LYS A 12 -5.81 -18.24 -5.09
C LYS A 12 -6.18 -16.95 -4.37
N VAL A 13 -5.33 -16.47 -3.45
CA VAL A 13 -5.51 -15.18 -2.77
C VAL A 13 -5.49 -14.03 -3.78
N LEU A 14 -4.56 -14.04 -4.75
CA LEU A 14 -4.56 -13.05 -5.84
C LEU A 14 -5.88 -13.06 -6.63
N MET A 15 -6.42 -14.23 -6.97
CA MET A 15 -7.71 -14.31 -7.67
C MET A 15 -8.86 -13.69 -6.85
N ASN A 16 -8.87 -13.95 -5.54
CA ASN A 16 -9.87 -13.36 -4.65
C ASN A 16 -9.76 -11.83 -4.62
N HIS A 17 -8.54 -11.30 -4.53
CA HIS A 17 -8.33 -9.85 -4.52
C HIS A 17 -8.76 -9.18 -5.84
N ILE A 18 -8.50 -9.83 -6.98
CA ILE A 18 -8.99 -9.36 -8.29
C ILE A 18 -10.52 -9.35 -8.31
N TYR A 19 -11.16 -10.37 -7.77
CA TYR A 19 -12.62 -10.45 -7.69
C TYR A 19 -13.21 -9.33 -6.84
N GLU A 20 -12.65 -9.09 -5.64
CA GLU A 20 -13.06 -7.99 -4.74
C GLU A 20 -12.91 -6.62 -5.40
N TYR A 21 -11.79 -6.38 -6.09
CA TYR A 21 -11.58 -5.15 -6.85
C TYR A 21 -12.66 -4.96 -7.93
N LYS A 22 -12.95 -6.00 -8.71
CA LYS A 22 -14.00 -5.96 -9.76
C LYS A 22 -15.41 -5.75 -9.20
N LYS A 23 -15.67 -6.23 -7.98
CA LYS A 23 -16.93 -5.97 -7.25
C LYS A 23 -16.98 -4.58 -6.61
N GLY A 24 -15.88 -3.84 -6.63
CA GLY A 24 -15.82 -2.49 -6.07
C GLY A 24 -15.68 -2.46 -4.54
N VAL A 25 -15.28 -3.56 -3.92
CA VAL A 25 -15.07 -3.63 -2.46
C VAL A 25 -13.97 -2.65 -2.02
N ARG A 26 -12.93 -2.50 -2.86
CA ARG A 26 -11.84 -1.56 -2.64
C ARG A 26 -11.35 -0.99 -3.96
N ARG A 27 -10.83 0.24 -3.92
CA ARG A 27 -10.37 0.97 -5.12
C ARG A 27 -8.96 0.58 -5.55
N MET A 28 -8.16 0.06 -4.64
CA MET A 28 -6.80 -0.43 -4.87
C MET A 28 -6.50 -1.61 -3.96
N VAL A 29 -5.61 -2.49 -4.42
CA VAL A 29 -5.09 -3.64 -3.68
C VAL A 29 -3.58 -3.58 -3.65
N LEU A 30 -2.99 -3.87 -2.49
CA LEU A 30 -1.59 -4.27 -2.35
C LEU A 30 -1.55 -5.78 -2.06
N PHE A 31 -0.77 -6.50 -2.85
CA PHE A 31 -0.52 -7.92 -2.66
C PHE A 31 0.97 -8.23 -2.75
N THR A 32 1.52 -8.87 -1.72
CA THR A 32 2.94 -9.27 -1.67
C THR A 32 3.07 -10.75 -1.97
N PHE A 33 3.93 -11.11 -2.92
CA PHE A 33 4.13 -12.50 -3.33
C PHE A 33 5.55 -12.76 -3.84
N ASN A 34 5.90 -14.02 -4.04
CA ASN A 34 7.23 -14.40 -4.52
C ASN A 34 7.39 -14.11 -6.03
N LYS A 35 8.56 -13.57 -6.42
CA LYS A 35 8.93 -13.20 -7.78
C LYS A 35 8.71 -14.31 -8.81
N LYS A 36 8.82 -15.60 -8.43
CA LYS A 36 8.55 -16.73 -9.34
C LYS A 36 7.13 -16.74 -9.93
N TYR A 37 6.19 -16.02 -9.33
CA TYR A 37 4.81 -15.91 -9.84
C TYR A 37 4.53 -14.60 -10.59
N GLU A 38 5.55 -13.77 -10.86
CA GLU A 38 5.37 -12.45 -11.49
C GLU A 38 4.63 -12.55 -12.83
N ASP A 39 5.09 -13.42 -13.72
CA ASP A 39 4.49 -13.60 -15.06
C ASP A 39 3.04 -14.09 -15.00
N PHE A 40 2.71 -14.90 -13.99
CA PHE A 40 1.35 -15.35 -13.78
C PHE A 40 0.45 -14.19 -13.34
N ALA A 41 0.91 -13.38 -12.37
CA ALA A 41 0.15 -12.24 -11.87
C ALA A 41 -0.06 -11.17 -12.97
N ARG A 42 0.99 -10.84 -13.74
CA ARG A 42 0.92 -9.90 -14.88
C ARG A 42 -0.12 -10.32 -15.90
N ARG A 43 -0.01 -11.54 -16.44
CA ARG A 43 -0.95 -12.08 -17.44
C ARG A 43 -2.39 -12.06 -16.94
N ARG A 44 -2.62 -12.34 -15.65
CA ARG A 44 -3.96 -12.32 -15.08
C ARG A 44 -4.58 -10.93 -15.00
N LEU A 45 -3.79 -9.91 -14.69
CA LEU A 45 -4.25 -8.52 -14.64
C LEU A 45 -4.42 -7.94 -16.04
N GLU A 46 -3.48 -8.19 -16.95
CA GLU A 46 -3.50 -7.76 -18.35
C GLU A 46 -4.72 -8.33 -19.10
N SER A 47 -5.01 -9.63 -18.93
CA SER A 47 -6.20 -10.28 -19.54
C SER A 47 -7.55 -9.70 -19.06
N GLN A 48 -7.53 -8.89 -18.01
CA GLN A 48 -8.72 -8.22 -17.47
C GLN A 48 -8.65 -6.70 -17.58
N HIS A 49 -7.62 -6.18 -18.26
CA HIS A 49 -7.38 -4.74 -18.43
C HIS A 49 -7.31 -3.99 -17.10
N ILE A 50 -6.68 -4.59 -16.09
CA ILE A 50 -6.50 -3.98 -14.77
C ILE A 50 -5.11 -3.33 -14.73
N HIS A 51 -5.07 -2.02 -14.47
CA HIS A 51 -3.82 -1.30 -14.28
C HIS A 51 -3.11 -1.75 -13.01
N TYR A 52 -1.77 -1.77 -13.05
CA TYR A 52 -0.95 -2.22 -11.93
C TYR A 52 0.45 -1.60 -11.90
N ILE A 53 1.11 -1.76 -10.76
CA ILE A 53 2.51 -1.41 -10.48
C ILE A 53 3.14 -2.59 -9.76
N ILE A 54 4.35 -2.97 -10.17
CA ILE A 54 5.16 -3.98 -9.47
C ILE A 54 6.38 -3.30 -8.89
N GLN A 55 6.63 -3.53 -7.61
CA GLN A 55 7.77 -3.01 -6.87
C GLN A 55 8.52 -4.15 -6.19
N PRO A 56 9.81 -4.36 -6.50
CA PRO A 56 10.65 -5.30 -5.75
C PRO A 56 10.86 -4.83 -4.30
N VAL A 57 10.72 -5.74 -3.34
CA VAL A 57 10.89 -5.44 -1.90
C VAL A 57 12.00 -6.26 -1.23
N GLY A 58 12.82 -6.94 -2.03
CA GLY A 58 13.92 -7.80 -1.57
C GLY A 58 13.48 -9.24 -1.27
N ASN A 59 14.44 -10.13 -1.03
CA ASN A 59 14.22 -11.55 -0.72
C ASN A 59 13.27 -12.28 -1.67
N ASP A 60 13.43 -12.05 -2.98
CA ASP A 60 12.56 -12.60 -4.04
C ASP A 60 11.07 -12.32 -3.83
N ARG A 61 10.72 -11.22 -3.16
CA ARG A 61 9.35 -10.76 -2.99
C ARG A 61 9.08 -9.50 -3.80
N LEU A 62 7.86 -9.42 -4.31
CA LEU A 62 7.32 -8.30 -5.05
C LEU A 62 6.06 -7.80 -4.35
N ASN A 63 5.92 -6.49 -4.26
CA ASN A 63 4.65 -5.84 -4.01
C ASN A 63 3.98 -5.55 -5.35
N LEU A 64 2.77 -6.04 -5.52
CA LEU A 64 1.90 -5.73 -6.64
C LEU A 64 0.76 -4.84 -6.15
N TYR A 65 0.73 -3.64 -6.71
CA TYR A 65 -0.38 -2.71 -6.54
C TYR A 65 -1.24 -2.80 -7.79
N PHE A 66 -2.55 -2.99 -7.65
CA PHE A 66 -3.47 -2.90 -8.78
C PHE A 66 -4.76 -2.21 -8.36
N GLY A 67 -5.37 -1.48 -9.27
CA GLY A 67 -6.54 -0.70 -8.92
C GLY A 67 -6.87 0.42 -9.91
N ARG A 68 -7.60 1.39 -9.39
CA ARG A 68 -7.91 2.66 -10.06
C ARG A 68 -6.64 3.43 -10.41
N GLU A 69 -6.58 3.97 -11.61
CA GLU A 69 -5.39 4.64 -12.13
C GLU A 69 -5.01 5.86 -11.28
N GLU A 70 -6.00 6.56 -10.74
CA GLU A 70 -5.82 7.70 -9.83
C GLU A 70 -5.06 7.28 -8.56
N CYS A 71 -5.40 6.13 -7.97
CA CYS A 71 -4.69 5.57 -6.82
C CYS A 71 -3.27 5.12 -7.20
N LEU A 72 -3.11 4.48 -8.36
CA LEU A 72 -1.80 4.03 -8.82
C LEU A 72 -0.86 5.21 -9.11
N ASN A 73 -1.37 6.31 -9.65
CA ASN A 73 -0.60 7.54 -9.84
C ASN A 73 -0.09 8.10 -8.51
N ALA A 74 -0.93 8.10 -7.47
CA ALA A 74 -0.49 8.48 -6.12
C ALA A 74 0.60 7.54 -5.58
N ILE A 75 0.47 6.21 -5.78
CA ILE A 75 1.49 5.23 -5.39
C ILE A 75 2.83 5.47 -6.09
N ARG A 76 2.84 5.82 -7.39
CA ARG A 76 4.08 6.14 -8.11
C ARG A 76 4.85 7.30 -7.50
N MET A 77 4.13 8.28 -6.95
CA MET A 77 4.74 9.46 -6.32
C MET A 77 5.20 9.17 -4.88
N MET A 78 4.43 8.39 -4.14
CA MET A 78 4.62 8.19 -2.70
C MET A 78 5.54 7.00 -2.36
N VAL A 79 5.41 5.89 -3.09
CA VAL A 79 6.10 4.63 -2.75
C VAL A 79 7.39 4.50 -3.56
N THR A 80 8.30 5.46 -3.36
CA THR A 80 9.67 5.44 -3.89
C THR A 80 10.63 4.69 -2.97
N ARG A 81 10.20 4.42 -1.73
CA ARG A 81 10.94 3.76 -0.66
C ARG A 81 10.20 2.53 -0.13
N SER A 82 10.86 1.78 0.74
CA SER A 82 10.24 0.66 1.44
C SER A 82 9.07 1.15 2.32
N LEU A 83 7.99 0.36 2.39
CA LEU A 83 6.74 0.73 3.08
C LEU A 83 6.92 1.03 4.58
N ASN A 84 7.96 0.48 5.21
CA ASN A 84 8.29 0.76 6.62
C ASN A 84 8.88 2.16 6.85
N LEU A 85 9.22 2.89 5.78
CA LEU A 85 9.79 4.23 5.83
C LEU A 85 8.78 5.32 5.45
N LEU A 86 7.51 4.96 5.25
CA LEU A 86 6.47 5.94 4.96
C LEU A 86 6.24 6.86 6.16
N THR A 87 6.05 8.15 5.89
CA THR A 87 5.64 9.11 6.93
C THR A 87 4.24 8.75 7.46
N PRO A 88 3.82 9.30 8.61
CA PRO A 88 2.45 9.13 9.08
C PRO A 88 1.40 9.54 8.04
N GLU A 89 1.63 10.63 7.29
CA GLU A 89 0.77 11.11 6.22
C GLU A 89 0.71 10.14 5.04
N GLU A 90 1.86 9.62 4.61
CA GLU A 90 1.94 8.67 3.49
C GLU A 90 1.25 7.33 3.83
N ASP A 91 1.44 6.83 5.04
CA ASP A 91 0.76 5.64 5.54
C ASP A 91 -0.74 5.87 5.73
N PHE A 92 -1.15 7.08 6.11
CA PHE A 92 -2.56 7.47 6.13
C PHE A 92 -3.18 7.35 4.73
N MET A 93 -2.56 8.00 3.74
CA MET A 93 -3.00 7.98 2.35
C MET A 93 -3.02 6.56 1.77
N LEU A 94 -1.96 5.78 2.02
CA LEU A 94 -1.89 4.38 1.59
C LEU A 94 -3.05 3.58 2.17
N GLY A 95 -3.30 3.72 3.47
CA GLY A 95 -4.34 2.96 4.12
C GLY A 95 -5.75 3.33 3.65
N ALA A 96 -6.02 4.62 3.45
CA ALA A 96 -7.28 5.08 2.86
C ALA A 96 -7.49 4.51 1.45
N MET A 97 -6.45 4.47 0.60
CA MET A 97 -6.54 3.88 -0.75
C MET A 97 -6.78 2.36 -0.73
N LEU A 98 -6.27 1.67 0.29
CA LEU A 98 -6.50 0.23 0.50
C LEU A 98 -7.89 -0.08 1.07
N GLY A 99 -8.64 0.95 1.49
CA GLY A 99 -10.01 0.83 2.00
C GLY A 99 -10.10 0.60 3.50
N TYR A 100 -9.07 0.97 4.28
CA TYR A 100 -9.22 1.03 5.74
C TYR A 100 -10.17 2.16 6.14
N ASP A 101 -10.83 1.98 7.28
CA ASP A 101 -11.71 2.98 7.85
C ASP A 101 -10.95 4.27 8.19
N ILE A 102 -11.58 5.42 7.93
CA ILE A 102 -10.96 6.73 8.11
C ILE A 102 -10.70 7.01 9.59
N CYS A 103 -11.62 6.63 10.49
CA CYS A 103 -11.44 6.85 11.93
C CYS A 103 -10.30 5.99 12.47
N THR A 104 -10.22 4.72 12.08
CA THR A 104 -9.07 3.86 12.44
C THR A 104 -7.73 4.42 11.91
N GLN A 105 -7.72 4.98 10.70
CA GLN A 105 -6.52 5.62 10.15
C GLN A 105 -6.18 6.92 10.91
N CYS A 106 -7.16 7.69 11.38
CA CYS A 106 -6.94 8.86 12.24
C CYS A 106 -6.31 8.47 13.58
N GLU A 107 -6.83 7.44 14.24
CA GLU A 107 -6.25 6.91 15.49
C GLU A 107 -4.78 6.53 15.29
N ARG A 108 -4.51 5.71 14.26
CA ARG A 108 -3.14 5.27 13.92
C ARG A 108 -2.22 6.45 13.56
N TYR A 109 -2.73 7.47 12.86
CA TYR A 109 -1.97 8.67 12.54
C TYR A 109 -1.55 9.45 13.79
N CYS A 110 -2.50 9.70 14.71
CA CYS A 110 -2.26 10.39 15.97
C CYS A 110 -1.25 9.64 16.84
N GLU A 111 -1.38 8.32 16.95
CA GLU A 111 -0.42 7.47 17.68
C GLU A 111 1.00 7.59 17.10
N ARG A 112 1.14 7.51 15.77
CA ARG A 112 2.45 7.62 15.12
C ARG A 112 3.06 9.00 15.31
N LYS A 113 2.28 10.09 15.15
CA LYS A 113 2.77 11.46 15.39
C LYS A 113 3.14 11.71 16.85
N GLY A 114 2.34 11.20 17.80
CA GLY A 114 2.63 11.30 19.23
C GLY A 114 3.97 10.66 19.63
N ARG A 115 4.29 9.51 19.05
CA ARG A 115 5.60 8.86 19.23
C ARG A 115 6.74 9.67 18.63
N CYS A 116 6.54 10.29 17.47
CA CYS A 116 7.54 11.18 16.86
C CYS A 116 7.83 12.42 17.73
N ALA A 117 6.80 12.96 18.40
CA ALA A 117 6.95 14.11 19.31
C ALA A 117 7.70 13.76 20.61
N GLN A 118 7.74 12.48 20.98
CA GLN A 118 8.39 11.99 22.20
C GLN A 118 9.86 11.53 21.99
N GLY A 119 10.42 11.74 20.79
CA GLY A 119 11.84 11.51 20.51
C GLY A 119 12.20 10.14 19.92
N ASP A 120 11.23 9.36 19.43
CA ASP A 120 11.52 8.10 18.72
C ASP A 120 12.20 8.39 17.37
N ALA A 121 13.49 8.03 17.25
CA ALA A 121 14.35 8.27 16.08
C ALA A 121 13.89 7.62 14.75
N HIS A 122 12.78 6.87 14.75
CA HIS A 122 12.29 6.12 13.60
C HIS A 122 11.43 6.94 12.62
N CYS A 123 11.17 8.21 12.95
CA CYS A 123 10.29 9.10 12.17
C CYS A 123 11.05 10.13 11.31
N ALA A 124 12.34 10.33 11.57
CA ALA A 124 13.11 11.47 11.05
C ALA A 124 13.81 11.19 9.71
N LYS A 125 13.08 10.86 8.64
CA LYS A 125 13.67 10.86 7.27
C LYS A 125 12.84 11.53 6.18
N SER A 126 11.86 12.38 6.51
CA SER A 126 11.22 13.22 5.48
C SER A 126 10.85 14.65 5.92
N ASP A 127 10.84 14.96 7.21
CA ASP A 127 10.31 16.26 7.69
C ASP A 127 11.45 17.24 8.02
N THR A 128 12.18 17.71 7.00
CA THR A 128 13.07 18.90 7.14
C THR A 128 12.37 20.19 6.72
N LEU A 129 11.03 20.26 6.74
CA LEU A 129 10.29 21.47 6.35
C LEU A 129 9.16 21.94 7.28
N CYS A 130 8.80 21.22 8.36
CA CYS A 130 7.72 21.65 9.26
C CYS A 130 8.20 22.29 10.58
N ALA A 131 9.42 22.80 10.63
CA ALA A 131 9.87 23.63 11.74
C ALA A 131 9.95 25.08 11.28
N HIS A 132 8.79 25.73 11.05
CA HIS A 132 8.55 27.17 11.24
C HIS A 132 7.06 27.47 10.96
N GLY A 133 6.30 27.72 12.03
CA GLY A 133 4.89 28.13 12.02
C GLY A 133 3.97 27.00 12.50
N ASP A 134 3.15 27.12 13.54
CA ASP A 134 2.81 28.23 14.41
C ASP A 134 2.32 27.65 15.74
N ALA A 135 2.46 28.46 16.79
CA ALA A 135 1.68 28.32 18.01
C ALA A 135 0.18 28.55 17.73
N LEU A 136 -0.67 28.25 18.72
CA LEU A 136 -2.14 28.15 18.73
C LEU A 136 -2.63 26.75 18.31
N GLN A 137 -3.48 26.05 19.05
CA GLN A 137 -4.52 26.52 19.96
C GLN A 137 -4.90 25.41 20.96
N SER A 138 -5.16 25.83 22.19
CA SER A 138 -5.86 25.06 23.23
C SER A 138 -7.22 24.58 22.73
N CYS A 139 -7.50 23.30 22.93
CA CYS A 139 -8.85 22.74 22.90
C CYS A 139 -9.33 22.54 24.34
N GLY A 140 -10.62 22.81 24.54
CA GLY A 140 -11.30 22.99 25.83
C GLY A 140 -11.42 21.76 26.71
#